data_AF-A0A165Q6X9-F1
#
_entry.id   AF-A0A165Q6X9-F1
#
_cell.length_a   1.000
_cell.length_b   1.000
_cell.length_c   1.000
_cell.angle_alpha   90.00
_cell.angle_beta   90.00
_cell.angle_gamma   90.00
#
_symmetry.space_group_name_H-M   'P 1'
#
loop_
_entity.id
_entity.type
_entity.pdbx_description
1 polymer ?
#
loop_
_entity_poly.entity_id
_entity_poly.type
_entity_poly.pdbx_seq_one_letter_code
_entity_poly.pdbx_strand_id
1 'polypeptide(L)'
;MNSTLTPEVIKARVILGVQYLTLTRYLDLSATVALLWDFADTFGRERRHFWGGRWSWLRILFFLNRYFAIVIQLFNTSTMFSPAVSPGLYVAPQCLD
;
A
#
# COMPACT_ATOMS: atom_id res chain seq x y z
N MET A 1 14.95 -33.67 -16.37
CA MET A 1 14.13 -32.60 -15.75
C MET A 1 14.76 -32.17 -14.42
N ASN A 2 15.87 -31.43 -14.45
CA ASN A 2 16.60 -30.92 -13.26
C ASN A 2 17.25 -29.55 -13.57
N SER A 3 16.49 -28.61 -14.14
CA SER A 3 17.02 -27.31 -14.57
C SER A 3 16.68 -26.16 -13.63
N THR A 4 16.04 -26.42 -12.48
CA THR A 4 15.45 -25.38 -11.62
C THR A 4 16.21 -25.09 -10.32
N LEU A 5 17.25 -25.85 -9.97
CA LEU A 5 17.94 -25.79 -8.68
C LEU A 5 19.42 -25.39 -8.78
N THR A 6 19.83 -24.67 -9.83
CA THR A 6 21.17 -24.08 -9.85
C THR A 6 21.20 -22.85 -8.93
N PRO A 7 22.29 -22.64 -8.16
CA PRO A 7 22.40 -21.51 -7.24
C PRO A 7 22.26 -20.15 -7.95
N GLU A 8 22.63 -20.10 -9.24
CA GLU A 8 22.52 -18.90 -10.07
C GLU A 8 21.05 -18.51 -10.35
N VAL A 9 20.18 -19.49 -10.58
CA VAL A 9 18.73 -19.23 -10.77
C VAL A 9 18.10 -18.76 -9.46
N ILE A 10 18.51 -19.31 -8.31
CA ILE A 10 18.02 -18.88 -7.00
C ILE A 10 18.39 -17.42 -6.74
N LYS A 11 19.65 -17.04 -6.96
CA LYS A 11 20.10 -15.65 -6.82
C LYS A 11 19.30 -14.70 -7.72
N ALA A 12 19.14 -15.05 -9.00
CA ALA A 12 18.40 -14.23 -9.95
C ALA A 12 16.94 -14.00 -9.51
N ARG A 13 16.26 -15.04 -9.00
CA ARG A 13 14.87 -14.92 -8.53
C ARG A 13 14.75 -14.06 -7.28
N VAL A 14 15.72 -14.12 -6.37
CA VAL A 14 15.75 -13.26 -5.17
C VAL A 14 15.92 -11.79 -5.56
N ILE A 15 16.85 -11.48 -6.46
CA ILE A 15 17.09 -10.11 -6.93
C ILE A 15 15.84 -9.55 -7.61
N LEU A 16 15.22 -10.32 -8.50
CA LEU A 16 13.97 -9.94 -9.15
C LEU A 16 12.87 -9.69 -8.12
N GLY A 17 12.71 -10.57 -7.12
CA GLY A 17 11.74 -10.40 -6.04
C GLY A 17 11.91 -9.07 -5.30
N VAL A 18 13.15 -8.68 -4.98
CA VAL A 18 13.46 -7.40 -4.32
C VAL A 18 13.15 -6.20 -5.21
N GLN A 19 13.39 -6.30 -6.52
CA GLN A 19 13.02 -5.24 -7.47
C GLN A 19 11.50 -5.05 -7.54
N TYR A 20 10.73 -6.14 -7.63
CA TYR A 20 9.27 -6.06 -7.63
C TYR A 20 8.72 -5.46 -6.35
N LEU A 21 9.24 -5.85 -5.17
CA LEU A 21 8.87 -5.26 -3.89
C LEU A 21 9.09 -3.75 -3.85
N THR A 22 10.22 -3.30 -4.38
CA THR A 22 10.56 -1.87 -4.44
C THR A 22 9.60 -1.11 -5.36
N LEU A 23 9.29 -1.68 -6.52
CA LEU A 23 8.34 -1.09 -7.47
C LEU A 23 6.92 -1.03 -6.88
N THR A 24 6.47 -2.09 -6.21
CA THR A 24 5.18 -2.12 -5.51
C THR A 24 5.09 -1.05 -4.44
N ARG A 25 6.15 -0.78 -3.67
CA ARG A 25 6.16 0.30 -2.67
C ARG A 25 5.93 1.69 -3.27
N TYR A 26 6.62 1.99 -4.37
CA TYR A 26 6.46 3.28 -5.04
C TYR A 26 5.07 3.43 -5.65
N LEU A 27 4.55 2.36 -6.27
CA LEU A 27 3.20 2.34 -6.81
C LEU A 27 2.15 2.51 -5.70
N ASP A 28 2.29 1.80 -4.59
CA ASP A 28 1.33 1.84 -3.48
C ASP A 28 1.29 3.22 -2.80
N LEU A 29 2.45 3.85 -2.63
CA LEU A 29 2.51 5.26 -2.20
C LEU A 29 1.80 6.18 -3.19
N SER A 30 2.07 6.04 -4.49
CA SER A 30 1.45 6.87 -5.52
C SER A 30 -0.08 6.70 -5.56
N ALA A 31 -0.55 5.46 -5.41
CA ALA A 31 -1.98 5.13 -5.33
C ALA A 31 -2.63 5.76 -4.10
N THR A 32 -1.95 5.71 -2.95
CA THR A 32 -2.43 6.33 -1.71
C THR A 32 -2.53 7.84 -1.83
N VAL A 33 -1.53 8.50 -2.41
CA VAL A 33 -1.57 9.96 -2.65
C VAL A 33 -2.71 10.33 -3.61
N ALA A 34 -2.87 9.57 -4.71
CA ALA A 34 -3.95 9.79 -5.66
C ALA A 34 -5.33 9.62 -5.02
N LEU A 35 -5.50 8.60 -4.17
CA LEU A 35 -6.73 8.34 -3.43
C LEU A 35 -7.05 9.46 -2.42
N LEU A 36 -6.05 9.95 -1.69
CA LEU A 36 -6.21 11.09 -0.77
C LEU A 36 -6.54 12.38 -1.52
N TRP A 37 -5.97 12.58 -2.70
CA TRP A 37 -6.28 13.72 -3.56
C TRP A 37 -7.72 13.70 -4.05
N ASP A 38 -8.17 12.56 -4.58
CA ASP A 38 -9.56 12.39 -5.01
C ASP A 38 -10.54 12.60 -3.85
N PHE A 39 -10.16 12.13 -2.65
CA PHE A 39 -10.91 12.37 -1.44
C PHE A 39 -11.02 13.85 -1.11
N ALA A 40 -9.91 14.60 -1.17
CA ALA A 40 -9.87 16.02 -0.85
C ALA A 40 -10.76 16.86 -1.78
N ASP A 41 -10.75 16.57 -3.08
CA ASP A 41 -11.60 17.26 -4.07
C ASP A 41 -13.10 17.05 -3.78
N THR A 42 -13.48 15.79 -3.56
CA THR A 42 -14.89 15.44 -3.39
C THR A 42 -15.41 15.75 -1.98
N PHE A 43 -14.54 15.86 -0.96
CA PHE A 43 -14.93 16.16 0.42
C PHE A 43 -15.70 17.49 0.57
N GLY A 44 -15.34 18.52 -0.21
CA GLY A 44 -16.04 19.80 -0.18
C GLY A 44 -17.51 19.69 -0.60
N ARG A 45 -17.79 18.87 -1.63
CA ARG A 45 -19.16 18.59 -2.09
C ARG A 45 -19.91 17.68 -1.12
N GLU A 46 -19.24 16.68 -0.54
CA GLU A 46 -19.84 15.79 0.44
C GLU A 46 -20.28 16.50 1.70
N ARG A 47 -19.45 17.42 2.23
CA ARG A 47 -19.82 18.18 3.43
C ARG A 47 -21.09 19.02 3.20
N ARG A 48 -21.33 19.50 1.99
CA ARG A 48 -22.52 20.29 1.67
C ARG A 48 -23.78 19.43 1.46
N HIS A 49 -23.65 18.27 0.83
CA HIS A 49 -24.81 17.46 0.40
C HIS A 49 -25.12 16.27 1.30
N PHE A 50 -24.11 15.70 1.97
CA PHE A 50 -24.24 14.49 2.78
C PHE A 50 -24.27 14.77 4.28
N TRP A 51 -23.61 15.81 4.76
CA TRP A 51 -23.59 16.13 6.20
C TRP A 51 -24.83 16.90 6.66
N GLY A 52 -25.55 17.56 5.75
CA GLY A 52 -26.86 18.15 6.02
C GLY A 52 -28.01 17.19 5.69
N GLY A 53 -28.99 17.06 6.59
CA GLY A 53 -30.24 16.32 6.35
C GLY A 53 -30.41 15.03 7.16
N ARG A 54 -31.51 14.29 6.90
CA ARG A 54 -31.85 13.05 7.61
C ARG A 54 -30.87 11.93 7.25
N TRP A 55 -30.39 11.22 8.27
CA TRP A 55 -29.55 10.04 8.09
C TRP A 55 -30.37 8.91 7.44
N SER A 56 -29.84 8.34 6.36
CA SER A 56 -30.42 7.20 5.63
C SER A 56 -29.37 6.10 5.54
N TRP A 57 -29.81 4.84 5.50
CA TRP A 57 -28.95 3.67 5.30
C TRP A 57 -28.04 3.78 4.07
N LEU A 58 -28.53 4.37 2.98
CA LEU A 58 -27.70 4.61 1.80
C LEU A 58 -26.52 5.55 2.07
N ARG A 59 -26.70 6.57 2.93
CA ARG A 59 -25.60 7.47 3.32
C ARG A 59 -24.56 6.74 4.16
N ILE A 60 -24.99 5.91 5.09
CA ILE A 60 -24.07 5.16 5.96
C ILE A 60 -23.27 4.14 5.14
N LEU A 61 -23.94 3.43 4.22
CA LEU A 61 -23.27 2.51 3.30
C LEU A 61 -22.23 3.23 2.43
N PHE A 62 -22.57 4.44 1.96
CA PHE A 62 -21.65 5.29 1.20
C PHE A 62 -20.42 5.71 2.03
N PHE A 63 -20.63 6.19 3.26
CA PHE A 63 -19.55 6.55 4.18
C PHE A 63 -18.67 5.34 4.51
N LEU A 64 -19.25 4.17 4.79
CA LEU A 64 -18.50 2.95 5.00
C LEU A 64 -17.66 2.61 3.78
N ASN A 65 -18.25 2.53 2.59
CA ASN A 65 -17.51 2.12 1.40
C ASN A 65 -16.31 3.05 1.11
N ARG A 66 -16.53 4.36 1.24
CA ARG A 66 -15.54 5.39 0.92
C ARG A 66 -14.43 5.50 1.97
N TYR A 67 -14.79 5.59 3.25
CA TYR A 67 -13.79 5.80 4.31
C TYR A 67 -13.08 4.49 4.68
N PHE A 68 -13.76 3.35 4.55
CA PHE A 68 -13.13 2.04 4.76
C PHE A 68 -12.06 1.75 3.69
N ALA A 69 -12.30 2.13 2.42
CA ALA A 69 -11.31 2.00 1.37
C ALA A 69 -10.02 2.78 1.69
N ILE A 70 -10.15 4.00 2.23
CA ILE A 70 -9.00 4.83 2.66
C ILE A 70 -8.25 4.14 3.81
N VAL A 71 -8.97 3.62 4.80
CA VAL A 71 -8.36 2.92 5.95
C VAL A 71 -7.61 1.68 5.49
N ILE A 72 -8.19 0.87 4.61
CA ILE A 72 -7.52 -0.32 4.05
C ILE A 72 -6.27 0.09 3.27
N GLN A 73 -6.37 1.12 2.43
CA GLN A 73 -5.23 1.57 1.63
C GLN A 73 -4.07 2.04 2.51
N LEU A 74 -4.35 2.84 3.55
CA LEU A 74 -3.34 3.27 4.53
C LEU A 74 -2.73 2.09 5.30
N PHE A 75 -3.54 1.09 5.64
CA PHE A 75 -3.05 -0.14 6.27
C PHE A 75 -2.13 -0.94 5.34
N ASN A 76 -2.50 -1.11 4.07
CA ASN A 76 -1.66 -1.76 3.05
C ASN A 76 -0.32 -1.06 2.90
N THR A 77 -0.33 0.27 2.78
CA THR A 77 0.91 1.06 2.72
C THR A 77 1.73 0.87 3.98
N SER A 78 1.13 0.96 5.16
CA SER A 78 1.86 0.77 6.43
C SER A 78 2.49 -0.62 6.56
N THR A 79 1.81 -1.66 6.09
CA THR A 79 2.35 -3.04 6.10
C THR A 79 3.48 -3.23 5.08
N MET A 80 3.42 -2.56 3.93
CA MET A 80 4.49 -2.58 2.91
C MET A 80 5.80 -1.92 3.39
N PHE A 81 5.70 -0.93 4.29
CA PHE A 81 6.84 -0.28 4.94
C PHE A 81 7.23 -0.92 6.28
N SER A 82 6.55 -1.99 6.70
CA SER A 82 6.90 -2.71 7.93
C SER A 82 8.32 -3.29 7.86
N PRO A 83 9.07 -3.30 8.99
CA PRO A 83 10.39 -3.92 9.07
C PRO A 83 10.37 -5.43 8.79
N ALA A 84 9.22 -6.09 8.86
CA ALA A 84 9.07 -7.49 8.48
C ALA A 84 9.27 -7.73 6.96
N VAL A 85 9.01 -6.71 6.13
CA VAL A 85 9.08 -6.77 4.66
C VAL A 85 10.23 -5.92 4.11
N SER A 86 10.86 -5.08 4.94
CA SER A 86 11.93 -4.15 4.56
C SER A 86 13.30 -4.70 4.99
N PRO A 87 14.06 -5.38 4.12
CA PRO A 87 15.36 -5.95 4.48
C PRO A 87 16.44 -4.90 4.75
N GLY A 88 16.16 -3.63 4.45
CA GLY A 88 17.13 -2.52 4.47
C GLY A 88 17.62 -2.08 5.85
N LEU A 89 17.09 -2.64 6.95
CA LEU A 89 17.55 -2.31 8.31
C LEU A 89 18.40 -3.41 8.98
N TYR A 90 18.56 -4.59 8.36
CA TYR A 90 19.30 -5.71 8.97
C TYR A 90 20.66 -6.04 8.30
N VAL A 91 21.08 -5.31 7.26
CA VAL A 91 22.36 -5.54 6.56
C VAL A 91 23.52 -4.69 7.12
N ALA A 92 23.29 -3.79 8.07
CA ALA A 92 24.36 -3.14 8.85
C ALA A 92 24.20 -3.54 10.32
N PRO A 93 24.96 -4.53 10.84
CA PRO A 93 26.43 -4.45 10.92
C PRO A 93 27.12 -5.83 10.75
N GLN A 94 27.22 -6.35 9.53
CA GLN A 94 27.98 -7.60 9.27
C GLN A 94 29.21 -7.37 8.36
N CYS A 95 29.53 -6.10 8.08
CA CYS A 95 30.69 -5.66 7.31
C CYS A 95 31.65 -4.77 8.13
N LEU A 96 31.59 -4.85 9.47
CA LEU A 96 32.58 -4.27 10.38
C LEU A 96 33.30 -5.43 11.06
N ASP A 97 34.10 -6.14 10.27
CA ASP A 97 35.30 -6.90 10.65
C ASP A 97 36.20 -6.98 9.41
#